data_AF-A0A1P8Q118-F1
#
_entry.id   AF-A0A1P8Q118-F1
#
_cell.length_a   1.000
_cell.length_b   1.000
_cell.length_c   1.000
_cell.angle_alpha   90.00
_cell.angle_beta   90.00
_cell.angle_gamma   90.00
#
_symmetry.space_group_name_H-M   'P 1'
#
loop_
_entity.id
_entity.type
_entity.pdbx_description
1 polymer ?
#
loop_
_entity_poly.entity_id
_entity_poly.type
_entity_poly.pdbx_seq_one_letter_code
_entity_poly.pdbx_strand_id
1 'polypeptide(L)'
;MFNLGDIVMMKKPHACGANKWEIIRMGADIKVKCLGCGHIVMIPRNEFNKKLKKVITEAAQVDVSQEEFYLKQTQIVQPNINGNEDNL
;
A
#
# COMPACT_ATOMS: atom_id res chain seq x y z
N MET A 1 -13.25 -6.15 -6.66
CA MET A 1 -13.26 -5.65 -5.27
C MET A 1 -11.80 -5.60 -4.79
N PHE A 2 -11.47 -4.74 -3.82
CA PHE A 2 -10.13 -4.68 -3.19
C PHE A 2 -10.29 -4.28 -1.72
N ASN A 3 -9.33 -4.67 -0.89
CA ASN A 3 -9.35 -4.53 0.56
C ASN A 3 -8.08 -3.82 1.08
N LEU A 4 -8.10 -3.48 2.37
CA LEU A 4 -6.94 -2.96 3.08
C LEU A 4 -5.84 -4.03 3.16
N GLY A 5 -4.61 -3.68 2.80
CA GLY A 5 -3.47 -4.59 2.73
C GLY A 5 -3.32 -5.31 1.39
N ASP A 6 -4.27 -5.17 0.45
CA ASP A 6 -4.13 -5.82 -0.85
C ASP A 6 -2.97 -5.22 -1.65
N ILE A 7 -2.25 -6.09 -2.35
CA ILE A 7 -1.26 -5.69 -3.36
C ILE A 7 -1.99 -5.59 -4.69
N VAL A 8 -2.02 -4.39 -5.24
CA VAL A 8 -2.69 -4.05 -6.48
C VAL A 8 -1.71 -3.60 -7.57
N MET A 9 -2.11 -3.82 -8.81
CA MET A 9 -1.40 -3.32 -9.99
C MET A 9 -2.12 -2.09 -10.54
N MET A 10 -1.37 -1.00 -10.75
CA MET A 10 -1.86 0.18 -11.45
C MET A 10 -1.66 0.08 -12.96
N LYS A 11 -2.51 0.76 -13.74
CA LYS A 11 -2.40 0.83 -15.20
C LYS A 11 -1.16 1.59 -15.67
N LYS A 12 -0.77 2.65 -14.95
CA LYS A 12 0.45 3.42 -15.20
C LYS A 12 1.51 3.07 -14.13
N PRO A 13 2.79 2.95 -14.51
CA PRO A 13 3.85 2.78 -13.55
C PRO A 13 4.03 4.05 -12.70
N HIS A 14 4.56 3.86 -11.50
CA HIS A 14 5.12 4.94 -10.71
C HIS A 14 6.36 5.52 -11.41
N ALA A 15 6.80 6.72 -11.00
CA ALA A 15 8.02 7.32 -11.52
C ALA A 15 9.27 6.44 -11.32
N CYS A 16 9.27 5.54 -10.33
CA CYS A 16 10.34 4.56 -10.13
C CYS A 16 10.27 3.33 -11.08
N GLY A 17 9.27 3.25 -11.96
CA GLY A 17 9.05 2.11 -12.87
C GLY A 17 8.20 0.98 -12.30
N ALA A 18 8.05 0.88 -10.97
CA ALA A 18 7.18 -0.13 -10.35
C ALA A 18 5.69 0.19 -10.54
N ASN A 19 4.87 -0.83 -10.72
CA ASN A 19 3.41 -0.71 -10.84
C ASN A 19 2.65 -1.49 -9.76
N LYS A 20 3.37 -2.08 -8.80
CA LYS A 20 2.83 -2.76 -7.61
C LYS A 20 2.65 -1.75 -6.48
N TRP A 21 1.47 -1.75 -5.88
CA TRP A 21 1.09 -0.85 -4.81
C TRP A 21 0.34 -1.60 -3.73
N GLU A 22 0.58 -1.25 -2.48
CA GLU A 22 -0.16 -1.73 -1.33
C GLU A 22 -1.24 -0.72 -0.95
N ILE A 23 -2.44 -1.19 -0.62
CA ILE A 23 -3.52 -0.35 -0.09
C ILE A 23 -3.35 -0.19 1.43
N ILE A 24 -2.96 0.99 1.87
CA ILE A 24 -2.69 1.27 3.29
C ILE A 24 -3.81 2.06 3.98
N ARG A 25 -4.75 2.64 3.23
CA ARG A 25 -5.98 3.24 3.78
C ARG A 25 -7.10 3.17 2.78
N MET A 26 -8.30 2.87 3.28
CA MET A 26 -9.54 2.95 2.51
C MET A 26 -10.46 4.02 3.08
N GLY A 27 -11.12 4.77 2.21
CA GLY A 27 -12.07 5.83 2.56
C GLY A 27 -12.58 6.54 1.31
N ALA A 28 -12.87 7.84 1.45
CA ALA A 28 -13.12 8.74 0.32
C ALA A 28 -11.88 8.87 -0.58
N ASP A 29 -10.71 8.96 0.06
CA ASP A 29 -9.41 8.85 -0.58
C ASP A 29 -8.76 7.51 -0.21
N ILE A 30 -8.08 6.92 -1.18
CA ILE A 30 -7.30 5.70 -1.01
C ILE A 30 -5.84 6.10 -0.89
N LYS A 31 -5.23 5.74 0.24
CA LYS A 31 -3.79 5.92 0.44
C LYS A 31 -3.12 4.63 0.02
N VAL A 32 -2.14 4.73 -0.88
CA VAL A 32 -1.39 3.57 -1.38
C VAL A 32 0.11 3.79 -1.28
N LYS A 33 0.84 2.71 -1.01
CA LYS A 33 2.30 2.69 -0.92
C LYS A 33 2.89 1.94 -2.11
N CYS A 34 3.90 2.51 -2.76
CA CYS A 34 4.60 1.84 -3.84
C CYS A 34 5.50 0.75 -3.27
N LEU A 35 5.37 -0.48 -3.75
CA LEU A 35 6.20 -1.60 -3.29
C LEU A 35 7.60 -1.64 -3.94
N GLY A 36 7.91 -0.74 -4.86
CA GLY A 36 9.24 -0.63 -5.46
C GLY A 36 10.16 0.41 -4.81
N CYS A 37 9.59 1.43 -4.16
CA CYS A 37 10.37 2.52 -3.58
C CYS A 37 9.79 3.07 -2.26
N GLY A 38 8.74 2.46 -1.73
CA GLY A 38 8.10 2.85 -0.47
C GLY A 38 7.32 4.17 -0.49
N HIS A 39 7.25 4.87 -1.62
CA HIS A 39 6.59 6.19 -1.70
C HIS A 39 5.08 6.07 -1.52
N ILE A 40 4.49 7.02 -0.79
CA ILE A 40 3.08 6.97 -0.42
C ILE A 40 2.32 8.10 -1.11
N VAL A 41 1.21 7.75 -1.76
CA VAL A 41 0.33 8.72 -2.43
C VAL A 41 -1.10 8.56 -1.94
N MET A 42 -1.84 9.66 -1.94
CA MET A 42 -3.27 9.70 -1.67
C MET A 42 -4.00 9.98 -2.98
N ILE A 43 -4.96 9.13 -3.33
CA ILE A 43 -5.69 9.19 -4.59
C ILE A 43 -7.19 9.18 -4.28
N PRO A 44 -7.99 10.10 -4.84
CA PRO A 44 -9.44 10.04 -4.73
C PRO A 44 -9.97 8.68 -5.22
N ARG A 45 -10.90 8.08 -4.48
CA ARG A 45 -11.40 6.72 -4.77
C ARG A 45 -11.88 6.54 -6.22
N ASN A 46 -12.54 7.55 -6.78
CA ASN A 46 -13.02 7.52 -8.16
C ASN A 46 -11.87 7.43 -9.19
N GLU A 47 -10.77 8.14 -8.92
CA GLU A 47 -9.59 8.11 -9.77
C GLU A 47 -8.81 6.82 -9.59
N PHE A 48 -8.67 6.36 -8.34
CA PHE A 48 -8.06 5.07 -8.01
C PHE A 48 -8.73 3.93 -8.78
N ASN A 49 -10.07 3.85 -8.75
CA ASN A 49 -10.82 2.81 -9.46
C ASN A 49 -10.57 2.82 -10.97
N LYS A 50 -10.41 4.01 -11.58
CA LYS A 50 -10.08 4.15 -13.01
C LYS A 50 -8.64 3.70 -13.33
N LYS A 51 -7.70 3.99 -12.41
CA LYS A 51 -6.27 3.67 -12.55
C LYS A 51 -5.93 2.23 -12.16
N LEU A 52 -6.76 1.58 -11.35
CA LEU A 52 -6.60 0.19 -10.96
C LEU A 52 -6.68 -0.72 -12.19
N LYS A 53 -5.71 -1.62 -12.32
CA LYS A 53 -5.69 -2.66 -13.36
C LYS A 53 -6.26 -3.97 -12.84
N LYS A 54 -5.70 -4.47 -11.73
CA LYS A 54 -6.13 -5.71 -11.05
C LYS A 54 -5.57 -5.78 -9.62
N VAL A 55 -6.17 -6.61 -8.79
CA VAL A 55 -5.56 -7.09 -7.55
C VAL A 55 -4.59 -8.22 -7.91
N ILE A 56 -3.37 -8.19 -7.35
CA ILE A 56 -2.32 -9.19 -7.60
C ILE A 56 -2.33 -10.23 -6.47
N THR A 57 -2.38 -9.75 -5.23
CA THR A 57 -2.33 -10.58 -4.03
C THR A 57 -3.28 -9.98 -3.01
N GLU A 58 -4.14 -10.82 -2.46
CA GLU A 58 -5.01 -10.43 -1.35
C GLU A 58 -4.20 -10.31 -0.06
N ALA A 59 -4.58 -9.40 0.83
CA ALA A 59 -3.87 -9.13 2.08
C ALA A 59 -3.55 -10.40 2.89
N ALA A 60 -4.45 -11.40 2.89
CA ALA A 60 -4.28 -12.67 3.61
C ALA A 60 -3.20 -13.60 3.03
N GLN A 61 -2.77 -13.35 1.79
CA GLN A 61 -1.84 -14.20 1.04
C GLN A 61 -0.48 -13.52 0.79
N VAL A 62 -0.28 -12.31 1.34
CA VAL A 62 0.99 -11.59 1.16
C VAL A 62 2.08 -12.27 1.98
N ASP A 63 3.11 -12.77 1.28
CA ASP A 63 4.35 -13.19 1.91
C ASP A 63 5.22 -11.97 2.23
N VAL A 64 5.16 -11.53 3.48
CA VAL A 64 5.89 -10.35 3.97
C VAL A 64 7.41 -10.54 3.92
N SER A 65 7.91 -11.78 3.81
CA SER A 65 9.35 -12.02 3.69
C SER A 65 9.93 -11.60 2.34
N GLN A 66 9.09 -11.49 1.31
CA GLN A 66 9.50 -11.21 -0.08
C GLN A 66 9.23 -9.76 -0.52
N GLU A 67 8.51 -8.96 0.27
CA GLU A 67 8.09 -7.61 -0.09
C GLU A 67 8.60 -6.61 0.96
N GLU A 68 9.85 -6.15 0.80
CA GLU A 68 10.56 -5.25 1.72
C GLU A 68 9.75 -4.00 2.12
N PHE A 69 9.00 -3.44 1.17
CA PHE A 69 8.24 -2.20 1.37
C PHE A 69 6.80 -2.42 1.86
N TYR A 70 6.34 -3.65 2.05
CA TYR A 70 4.98 -3.93 2.51
C TYR A 70 4.82 -3.57 4.00
N LEU A 71 3.78 -2.81 4.35
CA LEU A 71 3.48 -2.48 5.75
C LEU A 71 2.68 -3.61 6.42
N LYS A 72 3.14 -4.06 7.58
CA LYS A 72 2.35 -5.01 8.38
C LYS A 72 1.10 -4.30 8.89
N GLN A 73 -0.05 -5.01 8.94
CA GLN A 73 -1.34 -4.47 9.40
C GLN A 73 -1.25 -3.71 10.74
N THR A 74 -0.35 -4.14 11.63
CA THR A 74 -0.06 -3.52 12.93
C THR A 74 0.49 -2.09 12.83
N GLN A 75 1.06 -1.70 11.67
CA GLN A 75 1.57 -0.36 11.37
C GLN A 75 0.56 0.52 10.62
N ILE A 76 -0.54 -0.06 10.14
CA ILE A 76 -1.59 0.65 9.38
C ILE A 76 -2.59 1.35 10.33
N VAL A 77 -2.66 0.93 11.60
CA VAL A 77 -3.53 1.50 12.63
C VAL A 77 -2.68 2.03 13.79
N GLN A 78 -2.47 3.35 13.85
CA GLN A 78 -2.31 4.15 15.08
C GLN A 78 -2.12 5.64 14.77
N PRO A 79 -3.11 6.51 15.05
CA PRO A 79 -2.84 7.88 15.43
C PRO A 79 -2.62 7.92 16.96
N ASN A 80 -1.37 8.15 17.35
CA ASN A 80 -0.88 8.76 18.61
C ASN A 80 -0.08 7.84 19.58
N ILE A 81 1.20 8.25 19.76
CA ILE A 81 2.18 8.02 20.86
C ILE A 81 2.74 6.58 21.03
N ASN A 82 4.03 6.28 20.98
CA ASN A 82 5.25 7.05 21.26
C ASN A 82 6.39 6.66 20.30
N GLY A 83 7.39 7.55 20.09
CA GLY A 83 8.77 7.09 19.87
C GLY A 83 9.13 6.13 21.01
N ASN A 84 9.87 5.06 20.80
CA ASN A 84 11.31 4.84 20.95
C ASN A 84 11.44 3.31 20.66
N GLU A 85 12.51 2.69 20.20
CA GLU A 85 13.93 2.93 20.41
C GLU A 85 14.69 2.36 19.19
N ASP A 86 15.66 3.14 18.73
CA ASP A 86 16.82 2.64 18.04
C ASP A 86 17.52 1.55 18.87
N ASN A 87 17.92 0.48 18.17
CA ASN A 87 19.14 -0.29 18.39
C ASN A 87 19.86 -0.12 19.76
N LEU A 88 19.71 -1.14 20.62
CA LEU A 88 20.71 -1.52 21.62
C LEU A 88 20.78 -3.04 21.73
#